data_AF-A0A086Z111-F1
#
_entry.id   AF-A0A086Z111-F1
#
_cell.length_a   1.000
_cell.length_b   1.000
_cell.length_c   1.000
_cell.angle_alpha   90.00
_cell.angle_beta   90.00
_cell.angle_gamma   90.00
#
_symmetry.space_group_name_H-M   'P 1'
#
loop_
_entity.id
_entity.type
_entity.pdbx_description
1 polymer ?
#
loop_
_entity_poly.entity_id
_entity_poly.type
_entity_poly.pdbx_seq_one_letter_code
_entity_poly.pdbx_strand_id
1 'polypeptide(L)'
;MSIPPSPPTTQVPPAPEIEAATLEKEGKSHLRPSRVWKILLIILALVGFLIAQSDVVNIPSIIASATHSQTPTKSPSPKHTHKPAPTPLPASYREAAIKAQQYADSMHLSEEGIRDQLTSKRDKYSQDEAQYAIEHVQANYPENALFIAKQLQSQGVHDPEVLMKRLTNAHYKFTPADAEYALDQLFPKEIVDSILSEDH
;
A
#
# COMPACT_ATOMS: atom_id res chain seq x y z
N MET A 1 68.44 -1.71 27.33
CA MET A 1 66.99 -1.76 27.06
C MET A 1 66.40 -0.39 27.35
N SER A 2 65.59 0.18 26.46
CA SER A 2 64.93 1.47 26.68
C SER A 2 63.46 1.25 26.99
N ILE A 3 62.96 1.84 28.07
CA ILE A 3 61.54 1.80 28.45
C ILE A 3 60.83 2.92 27.66
N PRO A 4 59.70 2.67 26.98
CA PRO A 4 58.95 3.72 26.30
C PRO A 4 58.28 4.66 27.30
N PRO A 5 58.12 5.96 26.97
CA PRO A 5 57.43 6.91 27.85
C PRO A 5 55.93 6.57 27.98
N SER A 6 55.38 6.78 29.17
CA SER A 6 53.95 6.61 29.44
C SER A 6 53.11 7.64 28.64
N PRO A 7 51.90 7.27 28.16
CA PRO A 7 51.00 8.21 27.51
C PRO A 7 50.44 9.25 28.50
N PRO A 8 50.06 10.45 28.03
CA PRO A 8 49.48 11.48 28.89
C PRO A 8 48.10 11.07 29.41
N THR A 9 47.82 11.43 30.67
CA THR A 9 46.53 11.19 31.31
C THR A 9 45.46 12.13 30.75
N THR A 10 44.50 11.59 30.01
CA THR A 10 43.28 12.31 29.64
C THR A 10 42.45 12.57 30.90
N GLN A 11 42.33 13.83 31.32
CA GLN A 11 41.29 14.22 32.27
C GLN A 11 39.93 14.10 31.59
N VAL A 12 39.03 13.33 32.20
CA VAL A 12 37.61 13.30 31.82
C VAL A 12 36.95 14.57 32.40
N PRO A 13 36.28 15.41 31.59
CA PRO A 13 35.55 16.55 32.13
C PRO A 13 34.38 16.08 33.01
N PRO A 14 34.06 16.78 34.11
CA PRO A 14 32.88 16.45 34.91
C PRO A 14 31.61 16.65 34.09
N ALA A 15 30.66 15.72 34.23
CA ALA A 15 29.38 15.80 33.54
C ALA A 15 28.55 16.98 34.07
N PRO A 16 27.88 17.77 33.21
CA PRO A 16 26.95 18.81 33.65
C PRO A 16 25.71 18.18 34.32
N GLU A 17 25.29 18.86 35.38
CA GLU A 17 24.28 18.46 36.35
C GLU A 17 22.86 18.48 35.75
N ILE A 18 22.00 17.50 36.09
CA ILE A 18 20.62 17.47 35.61
C ILE A 18 19.77 18.40 36.49
N GLU A 19 19.61 19.65 36.07
CA GLU A 19 18.62 20.56 36.66
C GLU A 19 17.19 20.11 36.31
N ALA A 20 16.41 19.82 37.35
CA ALA A 20 15.00 19.46 37.22
C ALA A 20 14.12 20.72 37.08
N ALA A 21 13.75 21.08 35.85
CA ALA A 21 12.86 22.20 35.56
C ALA A 21 11.41 21.74 35.24
N THR A 22 10.59 21.72 36.29
CA THR A 22 9.15 22.08 36.32
C THR A 22 8.24 21.86 35.10
N LEU A 23 7.20 21.04 35.33
CA LEU A 23 5.91 21.08 34.61
C LEU A 23 5.25 22.46 34.66
N GLU A 24 4.83 22.97 33.51
CA GLU A 24 3.77 23.99 33.37
C GLU A 24 2.74 23.49 32.36
N LYS A 25 1.44 23.71 32.64
CA LYS A 25 0.33 23.01 31.97
C LYS A 25 -0.79 23.99 31.60
N GLU A 26 -0.77 24.50 30.38
CA GLU A 26 -1.90 25.16 29.70
C GLU A 26 -1.92 24.68 28.23
N GLY A 27 -3.06 24.53 27.54
CA GLY A 27 -4.40 24.87 28.01
C GLY A 27 -5.33 25.47 26.95
N LYS A 28 -5.27 25.09 25.67
CA LYS A 28 -6.37 25.34 24.70
C LYS A 28 -6.38 24.31 23.55
N SER A 29 -7.29 23.35 23.62
CA SER A 29 -7.63 22.48 22.49
C SER A 29 -8.42 23.26 21.42
N HIS A 30 -7.73 24.01 20.57
CA HIS A 30 -8.32 24.50 19.32
C HIS A 30 -8.45 23.31 18.37
N LEU A 31 -9.64 22.69 18.31
CA LEU A 31 -9.94 21.62 17.37
C LEU A 31 -9.79 22.13 15.92
N ARG A 32 -8.62 21.92 15.32
CA ARG A 32 -8.44 22.06 13.87
C ARG A 32 -9.18 20.90 13.20
N PRO A 33 -10.06 21.15 12.21
CA PRO A 33 -10.77 20.09 11.53
C PRO A 33 -9.76 19.19 10.80
N SER A 34 -9.57 17.97 11.31
CA SER A 34 -8.69 16.97 10.69
C SER A 34 -9.11 16.70 9.24
N ARG A 35 -8.15 16.34 8.38
CA ARG A 35 -8.40 16.03 6.95
C ARG A 35 -9.53 14.98 6.78
N VAL A 36 -9.72 14.09 7.76
CA VAL A 36 -10.82 13.11 7.81
C VAL A 36 -12.21 13.75 7.75
N TRP A 37 -12.45 14.90 8.40
CA TRP A 37 -13.75 15.58 8.34
C TRP A 37 -13.99 16.23 6.96
N LYS A 38 -12.93 16.67 6.27
CA LYS A 38 -13.03 17.15 4.88
C LYS A 38 -13.33 15.99 3.91
N ILE A 39 -12.74 14.82 4.11
CA ILE A 39 -13.03 13.60 3.34
C ILE A 39 -14.50 13.16 3.55
N LEU A 40 -14.99 13.20 4.80
CA LEU A 40 -16.39 12.88 5.13
C LEU A 40 -17.40 13.78 4.40
N LEU A 41 -17.10 15.07 4.22
CA LEU A 41 -17.93 16.01 3.45
C LEU A 41 -17.92 15.72 1.94
N ILE A 42 -16.78 15.27 1.38
CA ILE A 42 -16.66 14.93 -0.05
C ILE A 42 -17.43 13.65 -0.39
N ILE A 43 -17.37 12.63 0.48
CA ILE A 43 -18.12 11.37 0.29
C ILE A 43 -19.63 11.62 0.32
N LEU A 44 -20.11 12.48 1.22
CA LEU A 44 -21.53 12.83 1.31
C LEU A 44 -22.04 13.56 0.05
N ALA A 45 -21.19 14.35 -0.62
CA ALA A 45 -21.52 15.03 -1.87
C ALA A 45 -21.60 14.07 -3.07
N LEU A 46 -20.75 13.04 -3.13
CA LEU A 46 -20.72 12.09 -4.25
C LEU A 46 -21.90 11.09 -4.23
N VAL A 47 -22.39 10.68 -3.05
CA VAL A 47 -23.58 9.82 -2.94
C VAL A 47 -24.86 10.56 -3.34
N GLY A 48 -24.91 11.89 -3.15
CA GLY A 48 -26.08 12.72 -3.48
C GLY A 48 -26.33 12.96 -4.97
N PHE A 49 -25.37 12.68 -5.86
CA PHE A 49 -25.46 13.03 -7.29
C PHE A 49 -25.80 11.85 -8.23
N LEU A 50 -25.96 10.63 -7.71
CA LEU A 50 -26.21 9.43 -8.54
C LEU A 50 -27.64 8.83 -8.41
N ILE A 51 -28.62 9.63 -7.97
CA ILE A 51 -30.05 9.24 -7.93
C ILE A 51 -30.93 10.29 -8.65
N ALA A 52 -30.40 10.89 -9.72
CA ALA A 52 -31.17 11.74 -10.63
C ALA A 52 -30.63 11.59 -12.05
N GLN A 53 -31.25 10.71 -12.84
CA GLN A 53 -31.36 10.67 -14.31
C GLN A 53 -31.92 9.28 -14.69
N SER A 54 -33.22 9.08 -14.46
CA SER A 54 -33.95 7.87 -14.83
C SER A 54 -35.17 8.26 -15.68
N ASP A 55 -34.93 8.57 -16.96
CA ASP A 55 -36.01 8.72 -17.94
C ASP A 55 -36.11 7.47 -18.82
N VAL A 56 -37.30 6.89 -18.80
CA VAL A 56 -37.67 5.66 -19.50
C VAL A 56 -37.86 5.93 -20.98
N VAL A 57 -37.18 5.17 -21.85
CA VAL A 57 -37.58 5.04 -23.27
C VAL A 57 -37.76 3.57 -23.64
N ASN A 58 -39.02 3.20 -23.80
CA ASN A 58 -39.49 1.90 -24.27
C ASN A 58 -39.76 1.98 -25.79
N ILE A 59 -39.01 1.22 -26.61
CA ILE A 59 -39.27 1.05 -28.05
C ILE A 59 -39.22 -0.45 -28.41
N PRO A 60 -40.18 -0.98 -29.19
CA PRO A 60 -40.41 -2.41 -29.33
C PRO A 60 -39.62 -3.11 -30.46
N SER A 61 -39.69 -4.45 -30.43
CA SER A 61 -39.15 -5.39 -31.43
C SER A 61 -39.96 -5.43 -32.75
N ILE A 62 -39.34 -5.99 -33.81
CA ILE A 62 -39.72 -6.17 -35.25
C ILE A 62 -39.21 -5.05 -36.20
N ILE A 63 -38.64 -5.31 -37.40
CA ILE A 63 -38.83 -6.39 -38.39
C ILE A 63 -37.50 -6.96 -38.97
N ALA A 64 -37.59 -8.20 -39.46
CA ALA A 64 -36.62 -9.14 -40.01
C ALA A 64 -35.66 -8.76 -41.17
N SER A 65 -34.71 -9.70 -41.37
CA SER A 65 -34.11 -10.14 -42.65
C SER A 65 -32.87 -9.45 -43.24
N ALA A 66 -31.69 -10.03 -42.95
CA ALA A 66 -30.72 -10.39 -44.00
C ALA A 66 -29.94 -11.66 -43.59
N THR A 67 -30.03 -12.71 -44.41
CA THR A 67 -29.45 -14.04 -44.14
C THR A 67 -27.98 -14.12 -44.56
N HIS A 68 -27.11 -14.62 -43.68
CA HIS A 68 -25.93 -15.37 -44.12
C HIS A 68 -25.59 -16.51 -43.15
N SER A 69 -26.10 -17.70 -43.45
CA SER A 69 -25.78 -18.95 -42.73
C SER A 69 -24.58 -19.63 -43.36
N GLN A 70 -23.52 -19.89 -42.58
CA GLN A 70 -22.64 -21.04 -42.79
C GLN A 70 -22.23 -21.69 -41.46
N THR A 71 -22.63 -22.95 -41.28
CA THR A 71 -22.27 -23.92 -40.23
C THR A 71 -22.24 -25.30 -40.92
N PRO A 72 -21.48 -26.34 -40.47
CA PRO A 72 -21.36 -26.88 -39.10
C PRO A 72 -19.88 -26.91 -38.61
N THR A 73 -19.37 -27.69 -37.62
CA THR A 73 -19.83 -28.94 -37.00
C THR A 73 -19.22 -29.21 -35.60
N LYS A 74 -19.99 -29.88 -34.72
CA LYS A 74 -19.60 -30.69 -33.54
C LYS A 74 -18.48 -30.18 -32.58
N SER A 75 -18.92 -29.79 -31.39
CA SER A 75 -18.45 -30.43 -30.14
C SER A 75 -19.59 -30.42 -29.09
N PRO A 76 -19.87 -31.52 -28.36
CA PRO A 76 -21.00 -31.58 -27.44
C PRO A 76 -20.64 -30.98 -26.08
N SER A 77 -21.18 -29.80 -25.78
CA SER A 77 -21.16 -29.23 -24.43
C SER A 77 -22.37 -29.73 -23.63
N PRO A 78 -22.18 -30.41 -22.47
CA PRO A 78 -23.30 -30.82 -21.63
C PRO A 78 -23.94 -29.60 -20.94
N LYS A 79 -25.25 -29.44 -21.14
CA LYS A 79 -26.06 -28.46 -20.42
C LYS A 79 -26.08 -28.79 -18.92
N HIS A 80 -25.57 -27.90 -18.08
CA HIS A 80 -26.05 -27.78 -16.70
C HIS A 80 -26.31 -26.31 -16.36
N THR A 81 -27.51 -25.86 -16.68
CA THR A 81 -28.11 -24.72 -15.99
C THR A 81 -28.57 -25.21 -14.62
N HIS A 82 -27.72 -25.02 -13.62
CA HIS A 82 -28.11 -25.03 -12.21
C HIS A 82 -27.68 -23.69 -11.63
N LYS A 83 -28.61 -22.95 -11.03
CA LYS A 83 -28.27 -21.78 -10.20
C LYS A 83 -27.57 -22.34 -8.96
N PRO A 84 -26.25 -22.11 -8.76
CA PRO A 84 -25.57 -22.72 -7.63
C PRO A 84 -26.11 -22.12 -6.32
N ALA A 85 -26.25 -22.96 -5.29
CA ALA A 85 -26.07 -22.47 -3.93
C ALA A 85 -24.64 -21.89 -3.82
N PRO A 86 -24.37 -20.90 -2.95
CA PRO A 86 -23.03 -20.31 -2.85
C PRO A 86 -22.01 -21.40 -2.50
N THR A 87 -21.17 -21.76 -3.48
CA THR A 87 -20.10 -22.72 -3.28
C THR A 87 -19.15 -22.17 -2.23
N PRO A 88 -18.76 -22.94 -1.19
CA PRO A 88 -17.73 -22.49 -0.27
C PRO A 88 -16.43 -22.21 -1.04
N LEU A 89 -15.71 -21.16 -0.65
CA LEU A 89 -14.48 -20.72 -1.33
C LEU A 89 -13.46 -21.86 -1.44
N PRO A 90 -12.77 -22.03 -2.60
CA PRO A 90 -11.72 -23.03 -2.75
C PRO A 90 -10.58 -22.84 -1.74
N ALA A 91 -9.95 -23.94 -1.33
CA ALA A 91 -8.85 -23.91 -0.35
C ALA A 91 -7.65 -23.03 -0.79
N SER A 92 -7.41 -22.94 -2.10
CA SER A 92 -6.35 -22.14 -2.70
C SER A 92 -6.45 -20.63 -2.38
N TYR A 93 -7.65 -20.09 -2.19
CA TYR A 93 -7.87 -18.70 -1.75
C TYR A 93 -7.28 -18.46 -0.36
N ARG A 94 -7.46 -19.42 0.56
CA ARG A 94 -6.88 -19.37 1.91
C ARG A 94 -5.37 -19.56 1.88
N GLU A 95 -4.86 -20.44 1.01
CA GLU A 95 -3.43 -20.64 0.83
C GLU A 95 -2.74 -19.38 0.26
N ALA A 96 -3.37 -18.71 -0.71
CA ALA A 96 -2.92 -17.44 -1.24
C ALA A 96 -2.86 -16.35 -0.15
N ALA A 97 -3.87 -16.25 0.73
CA ALA A 97 -3.85 -15.33 1.86
C ALA A 97 -2.72 -15.61 2.86
N ILE A 98 -2.43 -16.89 3.15
CA ILE A 98 -1.28 -17.28 3.99
C ILE A 98 0.04 -16.90 3.30
N LYS A 99 0.14 -17.07 1.97
CA LYS A 99 1.30 -16.67 1.18
C LYS A 99 1.48 -15.15 1.14
N ALA A 100 0.40 -14.37 1.01
CA ALA A 100 0.43 -12.92 1.11
C ALA A 100 1.04 -12.46 2.44
N GLN A 101 0.57 -13.02 3.56
CA GLN A 101 1.13 -12.70 4.87
C GLN A 101 2.62 -13.04 4.96
N GLN A 102 3.03 -14.21 4.45
CA GLN A 102 4.46 -14.59 4.41
C GLN A 102 5.30 -13.57 3.62
N TYR A 103 4.80 -13.02 2.50
CA TYR A 103 5.51 -12.00 1.72
C TYR A 103 5.52 -10.62 2.38
N ALA A 104 4.43 -10.23 3.05
CA ALA A 104 4.40 -9.03 3.87
C ALA A 104 5.44 -9.11 5.00
N ASP A 105 5.45 -10.21 5.75
CA ASP A 105 6.22 -10.36 6.98
C ASP A 105 7.71 -10.60 6.75
N SER A 106 8.08 -11.37 5.70
CA SER A 106 9.46 -11.83 5.49
C SER A 106 10.20 -11.18 4.32
N MET A 107 9.47 -10.60 3.37
CA MET A 107 10.04 -9.91 2.21
C MET A 107 9.72 -8.40 2.20
N HIS A 108 8.91 -7.92 3.15
CA HIS A 108 8.50 -6.53 3.29
C HIS A 108 8.00 -5.92 1.97
N LEU A 109 7.19 -6.69 1.24
CA LEU A 109 6.64 -6.23 -0.04
C LEU A 109 5.50 -5.22 0.16
N SER A 110 5.33 -4.37 -0.84
CA SER A 110 4.12 -3.59 -1.08
C SER A 110 2.93 -4.49 -1.43
N GLU A 111 1.70 -3.97 -1.31
CA GLU A 111 0.49 -4.66 -1.73
C GLU A 111 0.56 -5.16 -3.19
N GLU A 112 1.02 -4.30 -4.10
CA GLU A 112 1.21 -4.60 -5.51
C GLU A 112 2.31 -5.67 -5.72
N GLY A 113 3.42 -5.56 -4.98
CA GLY A 113 4.50 -6.55 -5.01
C GLY A 113 4.05 -7.94 -4.54
N ILE A 114 3.10 -8.01 -3.59
CA ILE A 114 2.48 -9.28 -3.17
C ILE A 114 1.59 -9.84 -4.29
N ARG A 115 0.76 -9.03 -4.96
CA ARG A 115 -0.08 -9.48 -6.09
C ARG A 115 0.77 -9.99 -7.27
N ASP A 116 1.82 -9.27 -7.64
CA ASP A 116 2.83 -9.73 -8.60
C ASP A 116 3.42 -11.07 -8.18
N GLN A 117 3.79 -11.21 -6.90
CA GLN A 117 4.48 -12.40 -6.42
C GLN A 117 3.57 -13.65 -6.41
N LEU A 118 2.31 -13.52 -6.00
CA LEU A 118 1.31 -14.59 -6.01
C LEU A 118 0.95 -15.04 -7.44
N THR A 119 0.79 -14.10 -8.36
CA THR A 119 0.42 -14.37 -9.76
C THR A 119 1.62 -14.73 -10.65
N SER A 120 2.84 -14.58 -10.12
CA SER A 120 4.07 -14.94 -10.82
C SER A 120 4.13 -16.41 -11.27
N LYS A 121 5.05 -16.73 -12.19
CA LYS A 121 5.33 -18.11 -12.62
C LYS A 121 5.77 -19.06 -11.49
N ARG A 122 6.10 -18.55 -10.31
CA ARG A 122 6.50 -19.35 -9.13
C ARG A 122 5.28 -19.92 -8.41
N ASP A 123 4.31 -19.07 -8.08
CA ASP A 123 3.16 -19.43 -7.26
C ASP A 123 1.90 -19.72 -8.10
N LYS A 124 1.72 -18.99 -9.21
CA LYS A 124 0.69 -19.20 -10.23
C LYS A 124 -0.76 -19.14 -9.71
N TYR A 125 -1.01 -18.42 -8.63
CA TYR A 125 -2.38 -18.10 -8.24
C TYR A 125 -3.06 -17.25 -9.32
N SER A 126 -4.37 -17.41 -9.46
CA SER A 126 -5.19 -16.56 -10.31
C SER A 126 -5.27 -15.12 -9.76
N GLN A 127 -5.71 -14.19 -10.60
CA GLN A 127 -5.92 -12.80 -10.18
C GLN A 127 -6.97 -12.71 -9.05
N ASP A 128 -8.04 -13.49 -9.13
CA ASP A 128 -9.10 -13.53 -8.11
C ASP A 128 -8.59 -14.04 -6.75
N GLU A 129 -7.72 -15.07 -6.76
CA GLU A 129 -7.07 -15.60 -5.55
C GLU A 129 -6.08 -14.60 -4.94
N ALA A 130 -5.31 -13.90 -5.79
CA ALA A 130 -4.37 -12.88 -5.33
C ALA A 130 -5.09 -11.64 -4.79
N GLN A 131 -6.20 -11.22 -5.41
CA GLN A 131 -7.05 -10.13 -4.93
C GLN A 131 -7.67 -10.48 -3.57
N TYR A 132 -8.27 -11.66 -3.45
CA TYR A 132 -8.78 -12.16 -2.16
C TYR A 132 -7.67 -12.22 -1.09
N ALA A 133 -6.46 -12.64 -1.47
CA ALA A 133 -5.32 -12.70 -0.56
C ALA A 133 -4.94 -11.32 0.00
N ILE A 134 -4.98 -10.26 -0.81
CA ILE A 134 -4.79 -8.88 -0.36
C ILE A 134 -5.93 -8.42 0.56
N GLU A 135 -7.18 -8.75 0.25
CA GLU A 135 -8.32 -8.37 1.09
C GLU A 135 -8.30 -9.02 2.49
N HIS A 136 -7.53 -10.10 2.67
CA HIS A 136 -7.45 -10.88 3.91
C HIS A 136 -6.07 -10.87 4.58
N VAL A 137 -5.06 -10.22 4.00
CA VAL A 137 -3.74 -10.08 4.62
C VAL A 137 -3.76 -8.95 5.65
N GLN A 138 -3.15 -9.19 6.81
CA GLN A 138 -3.00 -8.20 7.87
C GLN A 138 -1.57 -7.66 7.84
N ALA A 139 -1.28 -6.89 6.79
CA ALA A 139 0.02 -6.27 6.56
C ALA A 139 -0.01 -4.77 6.91
N ASN A 140 1.11 -4.26 7.43
CA ASN A 140 1.34 -2.83 7.57
C ASN A 140 2.28 -2.38 6.42
N TYR A 141 1.70 -2.04 5.27
CA TYR A 141 2.48 -1.62 4.09
C TYR A 141 3.36 -0.38 4.31
N PRO A 142 2.92 0.65 5.08
CA PRO A 142 3.79 1.75 5.49
C PRO A 142 5.05 1.30 6.28
N GLU A 143 4.92 0.34 7.20
CA GLU A 143 6.09 -0.23 7.91
C GLU A 143 6.98 -1.08 7.00
N ASN A 144 6.40 -1.80 6.03
CA ASN A 144 7.17 -2.49 5.00
C ASN A 144 7.97 -1.50 4.13
N ALA A 145 7.37 -0.37 3.74
CA ALA A 145 8.07 0.71 3.04
C ALA A 145 9.22 1.28 3.87
N LEU A 146 9.00 1.48 5.18
CA LEU A 146 10.04 1.94 6.12
C LEU A 146 11.20 0.94 6.25
N PHE A 147 10.91 -0.36 6.28
CA PHE A 147 11.96 -1.39 6.27
C PHE A 147 12.81 -1.30 5.00
N ILE A 148 12.18 -1.24 3.83
CA ILE A 148 12.87 -1.13 2.53
C ILE A 148 13.64 0.19 2.43
N ALA A 149 13.09 1.30 2.93
CA ALA A 149 13.77 2.59 2.97
C ALA A 149 15.06 2.54 3.81
N LYS A 150 15.02 1.92 5.00
CA LYS A 150 16.21 1.67 5.84
C LYS A 150 17.22 0.76 5.14
N GLN A 151 16.75 -0.26 4.41
CA GLN A 151 17.63 -1.12 3.61
C GLN A 151 18.32 -0.33 2.48
N LEU A 152 17.60 0.55 1.78
CA LEU A 152 18.16 1.43 0.75
C LEU A 152 19.15 2.44 1.32
N GLN A 153 18.89 3.03 2.49
CA GLN A 153 19.87 3.84 3.22
C GLN A 153 21.14 3.05 3.55
N SER A 154 21.03 1.78 3.97
CA SER A 154 22.21 0.93 4.21
C SER A 154 23.04 0.63 2.94
N GLN A 155 22.45 0.84 1.76
CA GLN A 155 23.10 0.73 0.44
C GLN A 155 23.60 2.09 -0.09
N GLY A 156 23.55 3.16 0.72
CA GLY A 156 24.01 4.50 0.35
C GLY A 156 22.94 5.44 -0.22
N VAL A 157 21.67 5.03 -0.27
CA VAL A 157 20.57 5.89 -0.73
C VAL A 157 20.06 6.74 0.43
N HIS A 158 20.76 7.84 0.72
CA HIS A 158 20.42 8.75 1.82
C HIS A 158 19.59 9.97 1.40
N ASP A 159 19.52 10.25 0.09
CA ASP A 159 18.71 11.34 -0.43
C ASP A 159 17.21 10.96 -0.37
N PRO A 160 16.36 11.81 0.25
CA PRO A 160 14.95 11.50 0.46
C PRO A 160 14.12 11.50 -0.82
N GLU A 161 14.42 12.37 -1.79
CA GLU A 161 13.75 12.41 -3.10
C GLU A 161 14.06 11.13 -3.89
N VAL A 162 15.32 10.68 -3.84
CA VAL A 162 15.75 9.41 -4.43
C VAL A 162 15.11 8.22 -3.69
N LEU A 163 14.94 8.26 -2.37
CA LEU A 163 14.22 7.21 -1.62
C LEU A 163 12.75 7.12 -2.04
N MET A 164 12.04 8.24 -2.11
CA MET A 164 10.65 8.31 -2.61
C MET A 164 10.55 7.69 -4.01
N LYS A 165 11.43 8.10 -4.94
CA LYS A 165 11.51 7.57 -6.31
C LYS A 165 11.92 6.09 -6.37
N ARG A 166 12.65 5.56 -5.38
CA ARG A 166 12.98 4.14 -5.29
C ARG A 166 11.80 3.33 -4.80
N LEU A 167 11.17 3.71 -3.69
CA LEU A 167 10.05 2.98 -3.09
C LEU A 167 8.85 2.85 -4.04
N THR A 168 8.55 3.92 -4.78
CA THR A 168 7.39 3.99 -5.70
C THR A 168 7.66 3.42 -7.10
N ASN A 169 8.89 2.98 -7.42
CA ASN A 169 9.21 2.49 -8.75
C ASN A 169 8.60 1.11 -9.07
N ALA A 170 8.73 0.68 -10.33
CA ALA A 170 8.24 -0.61 -10.82
C ALA A 170 8.87 -1.86 -10.17
N HIS A 171 9.88 -1.73 -9.31
CA HIS A 171 10.48 -2.84 -8.55
C HIS A 171 9.87 -3.00 -7.16
N TYR A 172 9.77 -1.92 -6.38
CA TYR A 172 9.24 -1.96 -5.02
C TYR A 172 7.73 -1.68 -4.93
N LYS A 173 7.20 -0.84 -5.84
CA LYS A 173 5.76 -0.61 -6.05
C LYS A 173 4.95 -0.20 -4.82
N PHE A 174 5.57 0.48 -3.85
CA PHE A 174 4.83 1.10 -2.75
C PHE A 174 3.95 2.24 -3.28
N THR A 175 2.83 2.51 -2.60
CA THR A 175 2.05 3.70 -2.92
C THR A 175 2.84 4.96 -2.49
N PRO A 176 2.55 6.14 -3.08
CA PRO A 176 3.15 7.38 -2.61
C PRO A 176 2.92 7.63 -1.11
N ALA A 177 1.77 7.20 -0.56
CA ALA A 177 1.46 7.33 0.86
C ALA A 177 2.29 6.41 1.77
N ASP A 178 2.57 5.17 1.36
CA ASP A 178 3.46 4.27 2.11
C ASP A 178 4.90 4.81 2.10
N ALA A 179 5.33 5.35 0.97
CA ALA A 179 6.66 5.95 0.80
C ALA A 179 6.80 7.28 1.56
N GLU A 180 5.77 8.13 1.56
CA GLU A 180 5.68 9.35 2.38
C GLU A 180 5.80 9.00 3.87
N TYR A 181 5.06 8.01 4.35
CA TYR A 181 5.19 7.52 5.73
C TYR A 181 6.62 7.07 6.06
N ALA A 182 7.26 6.31 5.16
CA ALA A 182 8.63 5.87 5.35
C ALA A 182 9.62 7.05 5.43
N LEU A 183 9.41 8.11 4.65
CA LEU A 183 10.19 9.35 4.72
C LEU A 183 9.94 10.12 6.03
N ASP A 184 8.69 10.25 6.45
CA ASP A 184 8.28 10.91 7.71
C ASP A 184 8.93 10.26 8.96
N GLN A 185 9.24 8.96 8.91
CA GLN A 185 9.96 8.26 10.00
C GLN A 185 11.49 8.38 9.93
N LEU A 186 12.06 8.91 8.83
CA LEU A 186 13.50 8.94 8.57
C LEU A 186 14.10 10.35 8.47
N PHE A 187 13.28 11.37 8.20
CA PHE A 187 13.73 12.74 7.95
C PHE A 187 12.91 13.76 8.75
N PRO A 188 13.48 14.95 9.07
CA PRO A 188 12.70 16.08 9.56
C PRO A 188 11.54 16.40 8.63
N LYS A 189 10.38 16.72 9.20
CA LYS A 189 9.13 16.94 8.47
C LYS A 189 9.27 18.04 7.41
N GLU A 190 10.07 19.06 7.67
CA GLU A 190 10.33 20.18 6.76
C GLU A 190 10.97 19.73 5.44
N ILE A 191 11.77 18.65 5.47
CA ILE A 191 12.38 18.06 4.28
C ILE A 191 11.33 17.27 3.49
N VAL A 192 10.50 16.49 4.18
CA VAL A 192 9.45 15.67 3.55
C VAL A 192 8.35 16.56 2.92
N ASP A 193 7.86 17.54 3.67
CA ASP A 193 6.89 18.54 3.20
C ASP A 193 7.44 19.31 1.96
N SER A 194 8.77 19.58 1.89
CA SER A 194 9.40 20.22 0.72
C SER A 194 9.29 19.36 -0.54
N ILE A 195 9.64 18.06 -0.46
CA ILE A 195 9.64 17.14 -1.61
C ILE A 195 8.21 16.96 -2.16
N LEU A 196 7.22 16.89 -1.26
CA LEU A 196 5.81 16.75 -1.63
C LEU A 196 5.19 18.04 -2.17
N SER A 197 5.84 19.19 -1.96
CA SER A 197 5.38 20.50 -2.43
C SER A 197 5.94 20.86 -3.82
N GLU A 198 6.94 20.14 -4.33
CA GLU A 198 7.61 20.43 -5.62
C GLU A 198 6.97 19.76 -6.84
N ASP A 199 5.78 19.15 -6.72
CA ASP A 199 4.93 18.82 -7.87
C ASP A 199 4.34 20.13 -8.48
N HIS A 200 5.10 20.72 -9.41
CA HIS A 200 4.80 21.93 -10.18
C HIS A 200 4.95 21.72 -11.69
#